data_AF-C3ZW00-F1
#
_entry.id   AF-C3ZW00-F1
#
_cell.length_a   1.000
_cell.length_b   1.000
_cell.length_c   1.000
_cell.angle_alpha   90.00
_cell.angle_beta   90.00
_cell.angle_gamma   90.00
#
_symmetry.space_group_name_H-M   'P 1'
#
loop_
_entity.id
_entity.type
_entity.pdbx_description
1 polymer ?
#
loop_
_entity_poly.entity_id
_entity_poly.type
_entity_poly.pdbx_seq_one_letter_code
_entity_poly.pdbx_strand_id
1 'polypeptide(L)'
;MVRVGQSVCTSMVRTGQSVCTSMVRTGQSVCTSMVRTGQSVCTSMVRTGQSVCTSMVRTGQSVCTSMVRTGQSVCTSMVRTGQSVCTSMVRTGQSVCTSIVRTGQSVCTSINYGIT
;
A
#
# COMPACT_ATOMS: atom_id res chain seq x y z
N MET A 1 10.28 -12.42 40.47
CA MET A 1 9.19 -11.90 39.60
C MET A 1 9.63 -10.75 38.68
N VAL A 2 10.39 -9.75 39.15
CA VAL A 2 10.81 -8.58 38.35
C VAL A 2 11.51 -8.93 37.02
N ARG A 3 12.48 -9.87 37.02
CA ARG A 3 13.15 -10.33 35.78
C ARG A 3 12.18 -10.98 34.76
N VAL A 4 11.17 -11.70 35.24
CA VAL A 4 10.17 -12.34 34.38
C VAL A 4 9.27 -11.27 33.74
N GLY A 5 8.78 -10.31 34.54
CA GLY A 5 8.00 -9.17 34.04
C GLY A 5 8.76 -8.35 32.99
N GLN A 6 10.04 -8.06 33.24
CA GLN A 6 10.89 -7.35 32.28
C GLN A 6 11.12 -8.14 30.99
N SER A 7 11.31 -9.46 31.08
CA SER A 7 11.46 -10.33 29.90
C SER A 7 10.20 -10.38 29.04
N VAL A 8 9.01 -10.45 29.66
CA VAL A 8 7.71 -10.43 28.96
C VAL A 8 7.52 -9.09 28.25
N CYS A 9 7.87 -7.99 28.89
CA CYS A 9 7.86 -6.66 28.32
C CYS A 9 8.71 -6.51 27.08
N THR A 10 9.99 -6.90 27.18
CA THR A 10 10.91 -6.84 26.04
C THR A 10 10.40 -7.70 24.90
N SER A 11 9.87 -8.89 25.20
CA SER A 11 9.33 -9.80 24.18
C SER A 11 8.09 -9.22 23.47
N MET A 12 7.20 -8.56 24.22
CA MET A 12 5.99 -7.94 23.67
C MET A 12 6.32 -6.75 22.76
N VAL A 13 7.22 -5.86 23.19
CA VAL A 13 7.68 -4.72 22.38
C VAL A 13 8.35 -5.20 21.09
N ARG A 14 9.22 -6.20 21.19
CA ARG A 14 9.95 -6.76 20.04
C ARG A 14 9.03 -7.47 19.05
N THR A 15 8.01 -8.17 19.56
CA THR A 15 6.95 -8.78 18.73
C THR A 15 6.15 -7.70 18.02
N GLY A 16 5.77 -6.63 18.72
CA GLY A 16 5.06 -5.50 18.12
C GLY A 16 5.85 -4.82 16.99
N GLN A 17 7.14 -4.57 17.21
CA GLN A 17 8.02 -4.03 16.17
C GLN A 17 8.17 -4.97 14.96
N SER A 18 8.18 -6.28 15.18
CA SER A 18 8.27 -7.27 14.10
C SER A 18 7.00 -7.31 13.25
N VAL A 19 5.82 -7.25 13.90
CA VAL A 19 4.51 -7.15 13.24
C VAL A 19 4.43 -5.86 12.42
N CYS A 20 4.86 -4.75 13.00
CA CYS A 20 4.95 -3.46 12.32
C CYS A 20 5.75 -3.49 11.04
N THR A 21 6.98 -3.98 11.15
CA THR A 21 7.90 -4.07 10.02
C THR A 21 7.31 -4.92 8.91
N SER A 22 6.67 -6.05 9.27
CA SER A 22 6.01 -6.92 8.30
C SER A 22 4.81 -6.24 7.63
N MET A 23 3.99 -5.50 8.38
CA MET A 23 2.85 -4.80 7.82
C MET A 23 3.27 -3.69 6.84
N VAL A 24 4.30 -2.92 7.18
CA VAL A 24 4.87 -1.90 6.30
C VAL A 24 5.42 -2.52 5.01
N ARG A 25 6.20 -3.61 5.10
CA ARG A 25 6.72 -4.31 3.92
C ARG A 25 5.60 -4.84 3.02
N THR A 26 4.60 -5.48 3.61
CA THR A 26 3.44 -5.98 2.84
C THR A 26 2.74 -4.83 2.13
N GLY A 27 2.56 -3.69 2.80
CA GLY A 27 1.96 -2.52 2.17
C GLY A 27 2.76 -1.95 1.02
N GLN A 28 4.09 -1.89 1.14
CA GLN A 28 4.98 -1.50 0.04
C GLN A 28 4.92 -2.47 -1.15
N SER A 29 4.87 -3.78 -0.90
CA SER A 29 4.75 -4.79 -1.96
C SER A 29 3.42 -4.72 -2.71
N VAL A 30 2.32 -4.53 -1.99
CA VAL A 30 0.99 -4.32 -2.59
C VAL A 30 0.99 -3.05 -3.43
N CYS A 31 1.57 -1.97 -2.89
CA CYS A 31 1.68 -0.69 -3.58
C CYS A 31 2.42 -0.82 -4.93
N THR A 32 3.60 -1.43 -4.89
CA THR A 32 4.44 -1.66 -6.06
C THR A 32 3.71 -2.50 -7.12
N SER A 33 2.98 -3.53 -6.68
CA SER A 33 2.22 -4.40 -7.58
C SER A 33 1.07 -3.66 -8.26
N MET A 34 0.36 -2.79 -7.53
CA MET A 34 -0.73 -2.01 -8.10
C MET A 34 -0.24 -1.01 -9.14
N VAL A 35 0.89 -0.34 -8.88
CA VAL A 35 1.52 0.59 -9.84
C VAL A 35 1.93 -0.15 -11.12
N ARG A 36 2.60 -1.31 -11.01
CA ARG A 36 2.97 -2.12 -12.18
C ARG A 36 1.77 -2.53 -13.01
N THR A 37 0.71 -3.05 -12.37
CA THR A 37 -0.52 -3.43 -13.07
C THR A 37 -1.12 -2.24 -13.81
N GLY A 38 -1.16 -1.05 -13.17
CA GLY A 38 -1.61 0.18 -13.81
C GLY A 38 -0.83 0.56 -15.05
N GLN A 39 0.50 0.47 -14.99
CA GLN A 39 1.36 0.71 -16.15
C GLN A 39 1.12 -0.31 -17.28
N SER A 40 1.00 -1.60 -16.97
CA SER A 40 0.77 -2.65 -17.98
C SER A 40 -0.57 -2.47 -18.70
N VAL A 41 -1.63 -2.11 -17.97
CA VAL A 41 -2.94 -1.80 -18.55
C VAL A 41 -2.85 -0.58 -19.46
N CYS A 42 -2.16 0.48 -19.02
CA CYS A 42 -1.94 1.70 -19.78
C CYS A 42 -1.27 1.42 -21.14
N THR A 43 -0.14 0.71 -21.12
CA THR A 43 0.60 0.33 -22.33
C THR A 43 -0.24 -0.49 -23.30
N SER A 44 -1.06 -1.40 -22.78
CA SER A 44 -1.92 -2.24 -23.62
C SER A 44 -3.02 -1.43 -24.30
N MET A 45 -3.63 -0.48 -23.59
CA MET A 45 -4.68 0.36 -24.16
C MET A 45 -4.15 1.29 -25.25
N VAL A 46 -2.95 1.86 -25.07
CA VAL A 46 -2.30 2.70 -26.09
C VAL A 46 -1.99 1.89 -27.34
N ARG A 47 -1.41 0.68 -27.21
CA ARG A 47 -1.14 -0.20 -28.36
C ARG A 47 -2.42 -0.54 -29.12
N THR A 48 -3.50 -0.92 -28.41
CA THR A 48 -4.78 -1.22 -29.06
C THR A 48 -5.32 -0.02 -29.81
N GLY A 49 -5.26 1.17 -29.21
CA GLY A 49 -5.66 2.42 -29.87
C GLY A 49 -4.87 2.71 -31.14
N GLN A 50 -3.54 2.51 -31.10
CA GLN A 50 -2.67 2.67 -32.27
C GLN A 50 -2.99 1.64 -33.37
N SER A 51 -3.14 0.36 -33.03
CA SER A 51 -3.50 -0.69 -34.00
C SER A 51 -4.85 -0.42 -34.69
N VAL A 52 -5.85 0.05 -33.94
CA VAL A 52 -7.16 0.44 -34.50
C VAL A 52 -7.01 1.66 -35.43
N CYS A 53 -6.15 2.62 -35.07
CA CYS A 53 -5.83 3.79 -35.88
C CYS A 53 -5.30 3.40 -37.28
N THR A 54 -4.32 2.49 -37.31
CA THR A 54 -3.68 2.00 -38.55
C THR A 54 -4.68 1.33 -39.49
N SER A 55 -5.69 0.65 -38.96
CA SER A 55 -6.71 -0.02 -39.78
C SER A 55 -7.78 0.92 -40.37
N MET A 56 -7.89 2.18 -39.92
CA MET A 56 -9.10 3.01 -40.13
C MET A 56 -8.85 4.36 -40.84
N VAL A 57 -7.73 4.49 -41.56
CA VAL A 57 -7.01 5.71 -42.02
C VAL A 57 -7.82 6.93 -42.57
N ARG A 58 -9.13 6.86 -42.88
CA ARG A 58 -9.91 8.06 -43.31
C ARG A 58 -11.06 8.50 -42.39
N THR A 59 -11.71 7.59 -41.65
CA THR A 59 -12.71 7.93 -40.59
C THR A 59 -12.11 7.80 -39.18
N GLY A 60 -10.91 7.20 -39.09
CA GLY A 60 -10.33 6.72 -37.86
C GLY A 60 -9.58 7.73 -37.00
N GLN A 61 -9.21 8.92 -37.51
CA GLN A 61 -8.38 9.85 -36.72
C GLN A 61 -9.09 10.38 -35.46
N SER A 62 -10.36 10.74 -35.55
CA SER A 62 -11.16 11.24 -34.41
C SER A 62 -11.48 10.12 -33.41
N VAL A 63 -11.79 8.91 -33.90
CA VAL A 63 -11.99 7.70 -33.09
C VAL A 63 -10.70 7.32 -32.36
N CYS A 64 -9.58 7.32 -33.06
CA CYS A 64 -8.25 7.02 -32.53
C CYS A 64 -7.83 8.02 -31.45
N THR A 65 -8.00 9.33 -31.71
CA THR A 65 -7.73 10.37 -30.72
C THR A 65 -8.57 10.18 -29.46
N SER A 66 -9.85 9.84 -29.61
CA SER A 66 -10.73 9.57 -28.48
C SER A 66 -10.31 8.32 -27.71
N MET A 67 -9.91 7.25 -28.39
CA MET A 67 -9.46 6.02 -27.75
C MET A 67 -8.16 6.22 -26.96
N VAL A 68 -7.21 6.95 -27.53
CA VAL A 68 -5.95 7.31 -26.84
C VAL A 68 -6.23 8.17 -25.60
N ARG A 69 -7.07 9.21 -25.70
CA ARG A 69 -7.43 10.06 -24.54
C ARG A 69 -8.15 9.27 -23.45
N THR A 70 -9.06 8.36 -23.82
CA THR A 70 -9.74 7.49 -22.85
C THR A 70 -8.72 6.59 -22.16
N GLY A 71 -7.78 6.01 -22.91
CA GLY A 71 -6.71 5.20 -22.33
C GLY A 71 -5.82 5.96 -21.35
N GLN A 72 -5.44 7.20 -21.68
CA GLN A 72 -4.68 8.07 -20.77
C GLN A 72 -5.49 8.44 -19.51
N SER A 73 -6.79 8.71 -19.65
CA SER A 73 -7.67 9.04 -18.51
C SER A 73 -7.84 7.86 -17.55
N VAL A 74 -8.02 6.65 -18.09
CA VAL A 74 -8.12 5.41 -17.29
C VAL A 74 -6.78 5.14 -16.59
N CYS A 75 -5.67 5.27 -17.32
CA CYS A 75 -4.32 5.10 -16.78
C CYS A 75 -4.05 6.05 -15.60
N THR A 76 -4.35 7.33 -15.77
CA THR A 76 -4.21 8.35 -14.71
C THR A 76 -5.07 8.01 -13.49
N SER A 77 -6.31 7.56 -13.70
CA SER A 77 -7.21 7.20 -12.61
C SER A 77 -6.72 5.96 -11.85
N MET A 78 -6.21 4.95 -12.55
CA MET A 78 -5.67 3.75 -11.92
C MET A 78 -4.43 4.05 -11.07
N VAL A 79 -3.52 4.90 -11.56
CA VAL A 79 -2.34 5.34 -10.81
C VAL A 79 -2.75 6.10 -9.54
N ARG A 80 -3.69 7.05 -9.64
CA ARG A 80 -4.18 7.80 -8.46
C ARG A 80 -4.83 6.88 -7.43
N THR A 81 -5.70 5.97 -7.85
CA THR A 81 -6.32 5.00 -6.95
C THR A 81 -5.25 4.15 -6.26
N GLY A 82 -4.23 3.70 -7.00
CA GLY A 82 -3.12 2.97 -6.43
C GLY A 82 -2.38 3.74 -5.34
N GLN A 83 -2.01 5.01 -5.61
CA GLN A 83 -1.35 5.86 -4.62
C GLN A 83 -2.21 6.08 -3.37
N SER A 84 -3.51 6.31 -3.52
CA SER A 84 -4.44 6.49 -2.39
C SER A 84 -4.56 5.24 -1.52
N VAL A 85 -4.62 4.06 -2.15
CA VAL A 85 -4.63 2.77 -1.44
C VAL A 85 -3.31 2.58 -0.68
N CYS A 86 -2.17 2.83 -1.31
CA CYS A 86 -0.86 2.73 -0.65
C CYS A 86 -0.78 3.63 0.59
N THR A 87 -1.16 4.89 0.43
CA THR A 87 -1.11 5.90 1.50
C THR A 87 -1.97 5.48 2.68
N SER A 88 -3.17 4.95 2.40
CA SER A 88 -4.08 4.47 3.45
C SER A 88 -3.52 3.24 4.16
N MET A 89 -2.92 2.31 3.43
CA MET A 89 -2.32 1.11 4.02
C MET A 89 -1.13 1.45 4.93
N VAL A 90 -0.27 2.38 4.51
CA VAL A 90 0.87 2.85 5.33
C VAL A 90 0.38 3.52 6.60
N ARG A 91 -0.61 4.43 6.52
CA ARG A 91 -1.19 5.09 7.70
C ARG A 91 -1.80 4.08 8.68
N THR A 92 -2.59 3.14 8.18
CA THR A 92 -3.18 2.09 9.03
C THR A 92 -2.10 1.27 9.71
N GLY A 93 -1.05 0.90 8.99
CA GLY A 93 0.10 0.20 9.57
C GLY A 93 0.78 0.98 10.69
N GLN A 94 1.06 2.26 10.47
CA GLN A 94 1.64 3.14 11.50
C GLN A 94 0.74 3.29 12.74
N SER A 95 -0.58 3.43 12.55
CA SER A 95 -1.52 3.52 13.67
C SER A 95 -1.58 2.23 14.49
N VAL A 96 -1.63 1.06 13.82
CA VAL A 96 -1.58 -0.24 14.48
C VAL A 96 -0.27 -0.38 15.27
N CYS A 97 0.84 0.03 14.68
CA CYS A 97 2.14 0.02 15.34
C CYS A 97 2.19 0.83 16.61
N THR A 98 1.71 2.06 16.54
CA THR A 98 1.67 2.98 17.67
C THR A 98 0.83 2.41 18.80
N SER A 99 -0.33 1.82 18.46
CA SER A 99 -1.21 1.17 19.43
C SER A 99 -0.55 -0.02 20.11
N ILE A 100 0.12 -0.90 19.37
CA ILE A 100 0.81 -2.07 19.94
C ILE A 100 1.92 -1.63 20.90
N VAL A 101 2.73 -0.64 20.52
CA VAL A 101 3.82 -0.13 21.37
C VAL A 101 3.25 0.49 22.65
N ARG A 102 2.20 1.31 22.55
CA ARG A 102 1.53 1.90 23.71
C ARG A 102 0.97 0.84 24.66
N THR A 103 0.25 -0.15 24.14
CA THR A 103 -0.31 -1.23 24.95
C THR A 103 0.80 -2.01 25.64
N GLY A 104 1.89 -2.32 24.94
CA GLY A 104 3.06 -2.97 25.53
C GLY A 104 3.65 -2.15 26.67
N GLN A 105 3.86 -0.85 26.48
CA GLN A 105 4.34 0.05 27.52
C GLN A 105 3.39 0.12 28.73
N SER A 106 2.08 0.23 28.50
CA SER A 106 1.09 0.25 29.58
C SER A 106 1.11 -1.05 30.39
N VAL A 107 1.16 -2.20 29.73
CA VAL A 107 1.29 -3.51 30.40
C VAL A 107 2.58 -3.56 31.22
N CYS A 108 3.69 -3.06 30.68
CA CYS A 108 4.96 -3.02 31.40
C CYS A 108 4.92 -2.16 32.65
N THR A 109 4.31 -0.98 32.56
CA THR A 109 4.13 -0.09 33.69
C THR A 109 3.27 -0.73 34.76
N SER A 110 2.13 -1.33 34.40
CA SER A 110 1.24 -2.02 35.35
C SER A 110 1.90 -3.20 36.04
N ILE A 111 2.70 -3.99 35.31
CA ILE A 111 3.48 -5.08 35.89
C ILE A 111 4.50 -4.50 36.88
N ASN A 112 5.21 -3.43 36.55
CA ASN A 112 6.23 -2.87 37.43
C ASN A 112 5.64 -2.32 38.75
N TYR A 113 4.49 -1.64 38.69
CA TYR A 113 3.80 -1.11 39.87
C TYR A 113 3.02 -2.14 40.68
N GLY A 114 2.58 -3.24 40.07
CA GLY A 114 1.84 -4.31 40.76
C GLY A 114 2.73 -5.36 41.44
N ILE A 115 4.05 -5.32 41.22
CA ILE A 115 5.02 -6.21 41.87
C ILE A 115 5.80 -5.47 42.99
N THR A 116 5.75 -4.13 43.05
CA THR A 116 6.06 -3.34 44.26
C THR A 116 4.88 -3.34 45.21
#